data_AF-A0A960JMM5-F1
#
_entry.id   AF-A0A960JMM5-F1
#
_cell.length_a   1.000
_cell.length_b   1.000
_cell.length_c   1.000
_cell.angle_alpha   90.00
_cell.angle_beta   90.00
_cell.angle_gamma   90.00
#
_symmetry.space_group_name_H-M   'P 1'
#
loop_
_entity.id
_entity.type
_entity.pdbx_description
1 polymer ?
#
loop_
_entity_poly.entity_id
_entity_poly.type
_entity_poly.pdbx_seq_one_letter_code
_entity_poly.pdbx_strand_id
1 'polypeptide(L)'
;MSDDLPGDDTSADATSTARAGDSPADASADRDGPAVDDLCRFIEASPSPYHAASEATRRLTDAGFTELSLGEAIPAEGDVVLRHEGFVLAWSRRGQAPATPMRLVGAHTDSPNLR
;
A
#
# COMPACT_ATOMS: atom_id res chain seq x y z
N MET A 1 -74.94 10.70 -7.35
CA MET A 1 -75.65 9.52 -6.81
C MET A 1 -74.87 8.32 -7.27
N SER A 2 -74.01 7.67 -6.49
CA SER A 2 -73.67 7.74 -5.06
C SER A 2 -72.21 7.25 -4.96
N ASP A 3 -71.33 7.93 -4.22
CA ASP A 3 -70.92 7.60 -2.85
C ASP A 3 -70.75 6.09 -2.60
N ASP A 4 -69.49 5.63 -2.47
CA ASP A 4 -69.01 4.84 -1.32
C ASP A 4 -67.47 4.66 -1.35
N LEU A 5 -66.78 5.22 -0.36
CA LEU A 5 -65.43 4.85 0.14
C LEU A 5 -65.65 4.19 1.52
N PRO A 6 -64.67 3.53 2.18
CA PRO A 6 -63.45 2.85 1.75
C PRO A 6 -63.33 1.41 2.36
N GLY A 7 -62.34 0.62 1.89
CA GLY A 7 -61.88 -0.59 2.59
C GLY A 7 -60.51 -0.36 3.21
N ASP A 8 -60.48 -0.19 4.53
CA ASP A 8 -59.30 -0.26 5.39
C ASP A 8 -59.05 -1.72 5.74
N ASP A 9 -57.93 -2.28 5.29
CA ASP A 9 -57.32 -3.47 5.89
C ASP A 9 -55.90 -3.08 6.33
N THR A 10 -55.84 -2.76 7.61
CA THR A 10 -54.63 -2.64 8.43
C THR A 10 -53.96 -4.00 8.62
N SER A 11 -52.63 -4.01 8.84
CA SER A 11 -51.77 -5.12 9.35
C SER A 11 -50.95 -5.83 8.25
N ALA A 12 -49.62 -5.99 8.29
CA ALA A 12 -48.64 -5.86 9.36
C ALA A 12 -47.25 -5.48 8.82
N ASP A 13 -46.55 -4.70 9.64
CA ASP A 13 -45.11 -4.67 9.90
C ASP A 13 -44.20 -5.60 9.07
N ALA A 14 -43.36 -4.99 8.24
CA ALA A 14 -42.01 -5.47 8.02
C ALA A 14 -41.09 -4.26 8.14
N THR A 15 -40.83 -3.86 9.38
CA THR A 15 -39.68 -3.05 9.76
C THR A 15 -38.43 -3.69 9.12
N SER A 16 -37.99 -3.10 8.01
CA SER A 16 -36.68 -3.36 7.42
C SER A 16 -35.65 -2.82 8.39
N THR A 17 -35.25 -3.67 9.34
CA THR A 17 -34.10 -3.44 10.21
C THR A 17 -32.89 -3.25 9.30
N ALA A 18 -32.56 -2.00 9.01
CA ALA A 18 -31.24 -1.63 8.56
C ALA A 18 -30.26 -2.25 9.56
N ARG A 19 -29.39 -3.15 9.08
CA ARG A 19 -28.29 -3.63 9.92
C ARG A 19 -27.48 -2.41 10.32
N ALA A 20 -27.58 -2.04 11.59
CA ALA A 20 -26.61 -1.21 12.26
C ALA A 20 -25.28 -1.97 12.22
N GLY A 21 -24.50 -1.70 11.18
CA GLY A 21 -23.28 -2.43 10.88
C GLY A 21 -22.35 -1.73 9.89
N ASP A 22 -22.76 -0.64 9.23
CA ASP A 22 -21.81 0.20 8.49
C ASP A 22 -21.07 1.12 9.47
N SER A 23 -20.19 0.51 10.25
CA SER A 23 -19.20 1.22 11.02
C SER A 23 -18.11 1.68 10.04
N PRO A 24 -17.64 2.94 10.09
CA PRO A 24 -16.67 3.48 9.12
C PRO A 24 -15.32 2.73 9.09
N ALA A 25 -15.10 1.78 10.01
CA ALA A 25 -13.97 0.86 10.04
C ALA A 25 -14.06 -0.27 8.99
N ASP A 26 -15.25 -0.65 8.51
CA ASP A 26 -15.42 -1.71 7.50
C ASP A 26 -15.08 -1.20 6.09
N ALA A 27 -15.23 0.11 5.86
CA ALA A 27 -14.91 0.77 4.60
C ALA A 27 -13.38 0.94 4.33
N SER A 28 -12.51 0.69 5.30
CA SER A 28 -11.05 0.59 5.06
C SER A 28 -10.64 -0.84 4.71
N ALA A 29 -11.27 -1.84 5.32
CA ALA A 29 -10.92 -3.25 5.14
C ALA A 29 -11.02 -3.73 3.68
N ASP A 30 -11.99 -3.21 2.91
CA ASP A 30 -12.16 -3.53 1.49
C ASP A 30 -11.07 -2.89 0.58
N ARG A 31 -10.53 -1.73 0.99
CA ARG A 31 -9.42 -1.06 0.27
C ARG A 31 -8.06 -1.70 0.56
N ASP A 32 -7.95 -2.37 1.70
CA ASP A 32 -6.69 -2.96 2.16
C ASP A 32 -6.42 -4.32 1.51
N GLY A 33 -7.44 -5.01 0.98
CA GLY A 33 -7.30 -6.34 0.35
C GLY A 33 -6.15 -6.41 -0.67
N PRO A 34 -6.13 -5.55 -1.72
CA PRO A 34 -5.04 -5.54 -2.70
C PRO A 34 -3.67 -5.20 -2.11
N ALA A 35 -3.61 -4.34 -1.08
CA ALA A 35 -2.37 -3.92 -0.45
C ALA A 35 -1.80 -5.03 0.47
N VAL A 36 -2.67 -5.72 1.21
CA VAL A 36 -2.32 -6.87 2.03
C VAL A 36 -1.83 -8.02 1.15
N ASP A 37 -2.52 -8.31 0.05
CA ASP A 37 -2.09 -9.34 -0.91
C ASP A 37 -0.71 -9.01 -1.51
N ASP A 38 -0.45 -7.74 -1.79
CA ASP A 38 0.84 -7.29 -2.32
C ASP A 38 1.96 -7.40 -1.30
N LEU A 39 1.67 -7.08 -0.03
CA LEU A 39 2.58 -7.27 1.09
C LEU A 39 2.88 -8.75 1.32
N CYS A 40 1.88 -9.63 1.28
CA CYS A 40 2.09 -11.08 1.36
C CYS A 40 3.03 -11.55 0.23
N ARG A 41 2.78 -11.13 -1.01
CA ARG A 41 3.66 -11.44 -2.15
C ARG A 41 5.09 -10.90 -1.96
N PHE A 42 5.25 -9.73 -1.34
CA PHE A 42 6.58 -9.19 -1.01
C PHE A 42 7.30 -10.08 0.01
N ILE A 43 6.60 -10.48 1.07
CA ILE A 43 7.15 -11.32 2.14
C ILE A 43 7.54 -12.70 1.60
N GLU A 44 6.67 -13.33 0.80
CA GLU A 44 6.93 -14.62 0.15
C GLU A 44 8.18 -14.59 -0.74
N ALA A 45 8.39 -13.50 -1.48
CA ALA A 45 9.57 -13.31 -2.32
C ALA A 45 10.85 -12.97 -1.52
N SER A 46 10.75 -12.72 -0.21
CA SER A 46 11.82 -12.14 0.61
C SER A 46 12.28 -13.01 1.80
N PRO A 47 12.68 -14.28 1.61
CA PRO A 47 13.00 -15.19 2.71
C PRO A 47 14.30 -14.88 3.47
N SER A 48 15.07 -13.88 3.03
CA SER A 48 16.27 -13.40 3.73
C SER A 48 16.48 -11.90 3.47
N PRO A 49 17.35 -11.21 4.25
CA PRO A 49 17.62 -9.79 4.03
C PRO A 49 18.12 -9.49 2.61
N TYR A 50 18.89 -10.41 2.01
CA TYR A 50 19.35 -10.33 0.63
C TYR A 50 18.18 -10.35 -0.36
N HIS A 51 17.22 -11.25 -0.16
CA HIS A 51 16.03 -11.34 -1.01
C HIS A 51 15.11 -10.13 -0.82
N ALA A 52 14.94 -9.64 0.42
CA ALA A 52 14.16 -8.44 0.70
C ALA A 52 14.74 -7.21 -0.03
N ALA A 53 16.06 -7.01 0.04
CA ALA A 53 16.73 -5.93 -0.68
C ALA A 53 16.63 -6.08 -2.19
N SER A 54 16.75 -7.32 -2.70
CA SER A 54 16.61 -7.65 -4.13
C SER A 54 15.19 -7.36 -4.63
N GLU A 55 14.16 -7.81 -3.92
CA GLU A 55 12.76 -7.62 -4.30
C GLU A 55 12.34 -6.15 -4.21
N ALA A 56 12.78 -5.43 -3.17
CA ALA A 56 12.55 -3.98 -3.06
C ALA A 56 13.18 -3.23 -4.25
N THR A 57 14.41 -3.59 -4.62
CA THR A 57 15.10 -3.00 -5.77
C THR A 57 14.37 -3.30 -7.07
N ARG A 58 13.96 -4.56 -7.29
CA ARG A 58 13.17 -4.96 -8.48
C ARG A 58 11.88 -4.15 -8.61
N ARG A 59 11.13 -4.00 -7.52
CA ARG A 59 9.89 -3.21 -7.51
C ARG A 59 10.14 -1.72 -7.78
N LEU A 60 11.23 -1.17 -7.25
CA LEU A 60 11.64 0.21 -7.52
C LEU A 60 12.07 0.40 -8.98
N THR A 61 12.83 -0.54 -9.55
CA THR A 61 13.22 -0.48 -10.96
C THR A 61 12.02 -0.62 -11.89
N ASP A 62 11.04 -1.48 -11.56
CA ASP A 62 9.78 -1.59 -12.29
C ASP A 62 8.96 -0.29 -12.23
N ALA A 63 9.09 0.47 -11.15
CA ALA A 63 8.50 1.80 -10.98
C ALA A 63 9.31 2.93 -11.67
N GLY A 64 10.42 2.61 -12.33
CA GLY A 64 11.24 3.55 -13.09
C GLY A 64 12.37 4.21 -12.32
N PHE A 65 12.81 3.63 -11.20
CA PHE A 65 14.07 4.00 -10.55
C PHE A 65 15.25 3.42 -11.32
N THR A 66 16.35 4.18 -11.39
CA THR A 66 17.61 3.69 -11.94
C THR A 66 18.43 3.02 -10.84
N GLU A 67 18.80 1.75 -11.02
CA GLU A 67 19.72 1.06 -10.10
C GLU A 67 21.16 1.54 -10.31
N LEU A 68 21.85 1.85 -9.21
CA LEU A 68 23.28 2.19 -9.19
C LEU A 68 24.07 1.19 -8.34
N SER A 69 25.30 0.93 -8.78
CA SER A 69 26.28 0.19 -7.97
C SER A 69 27.00 1.10 -6.98
N LEU A 70 27.57 0.51 -5.91
CA LEU A 70 28.45 1.24 -5.01
C LEU A 70 29.64 1.85 -5.76
N GLY A 71 29.88 3.14 -5.55
CA GLY A 71 30.98 3.88 -6.16
C GLY A 71 30.65 4.50 -7.53
N GLU A 72 29.47 4.24 -8.08
CA GLU A 72 29.00 4.96 -9.28
C GLU A 72 28.68 6.43 -8.97
N ALA A 73 28.85 7.28 -9.98
CA ALA A 73 28.53 8.69 -9.87
C ALA A 73 27.01 8.89 -9.73
N ILE A 74 26.60 9.63 -8.70
CA ILE A 74 25.18 9.92 -8.44
C ILE A 74 24.67 10.94 -9.47
N PRO A 75 23.59 10.64 -10.22
CA PRO A 75 22.94 11.60 -11.11
C PRO A 75 22.47 12.85 -10.38
N ALA A 76 22.53 13.99 -11.07
CA ALA A 76 22.06 15.26 -10.52
C ALA A 76 20.53 15.28 -10.31
N GLU A 77 19.79 14.53 -11.10
CA GLU A 77 18.32 14.49 -11.13
C GLU A 77 17.81 13.05 -11.33
N GLY A 78 16.55 12.82 -11.01
CA GLY A 78 15.87 11.54 -11.22
C GLY A 78 15.62 10.74 -9.95
N ASP A 79 15.21 9.49 -10.15
CA ASP A 79 14.90 8.52 -9.11
C ASP A 79 15.96 7.43 -9.15
N VAL A 80 16.57 7.15 -8.01
CA VAL A 80 17.72 6.26 -7.91
C VAL A 80 17.48 5.26 -6.80
N VAL A 81 17.81 4.01 -7.07
CA VAL A 81 17.91 2.95 -6.07
C VAL A 81 19.34 2.42 -6.04
N LEU A 82 19.85 2.19 -4.84
CA LEU A 82 21.14 1.55 -4.61
C LEU A 82 20.90 0.34 -3.73
N ARG A 83 21.49 -0.80 -4.12
CA ARG A 83 21.46 -2.03 -3.36
C ARG A 83 22.86 -2.52 -3.08
N HIS A 84 23.10 -2.99 -1.87
CA HIS A 84 24.33 -3.70 -1.53
C HIS A 84 24.03 -4.76 -0.47
N GLU A 85 24.33 -6.02 -0.75
CA GLU A 85 24.01 -7.13 0.13
C GLU A 85 22.52 -7.13 0.54
N GLY A 86 22.22 -7.09 1.84
CA GLY A 86 20.86 -6.99 2.39
C GLY A 86 20.35 -5.56 2.60
N PHE A 87 21.02 -4.54 2.07
CA PHE A 87 20.67 -3.14 2.22
C PHE A 87 20.13 -2.55 0.90
N VAL A 88 19.12 -1.68 1.02
CA VAL A 88 18.55 -0.90 -0.09
C VAL A 88 18.34 0.55 0.35
N LEU A 89 18.71 1.49 -0.51
CA LEU A 89 18.48 2.92 -0.36
C LEU A 89 17.88 3.46 -1.65
N ALA A 90 16.79 4.22 -1.53
CA ALA A 90 16.16 4.84 -2.68
C ALA A 90 15.83 6.31 -2.38
N TRP A 91 15.94 7.16 -3.39
CA TRP A 91 15.58 8.57 -3.28
C TRP A 91 15.11 9.14 -4.63
N SER A 92 14.34 10.22 -4.55
CA SER A 92 13.84 10.97 -5.71
C SER A 92 14.25 12.43 -5.59
N ARG A 93 14.79 13.00 -6.68
CA ARG A 93 15.11 14.42 -6.82
C ARG A 93 14.28 15.14 -7.87
N ARG A 94 13.33 14.45 -8.51
CA ARG A 94 12.54 14.98 -9.63
C ARG A 94 11.90 16.33 -9.30
N GLY A 95 12.30 17.36 -10.04
CA GLY A 95 11.72 18.70 -9.96
C GLY A 95 12.02 19.45 -8.67
N GLN A 96 13.03 19.03 -7.89
CA GLN A 96 13.37 19.68 -6.63
C GLN A 96 14.47 20.73 -6.83
N ALA A 97 14.29 21.89 -6.21
CA ALA A 97 15.34 22.91 -6.16
C ALA A 97 16.48 22.46 -5.23
N PRO A 98 17.72 22.97 -5.43
CA PRO A 98 18.79 22.81 -4.45
C PRO A 98 18.33 23.23 -3.05
N ALA A 99 18.72 22.46 -2.03
CA ALA A 99 18.34 22.66 -0.62
C ALA A 99 16.85 22.43 -0.25
N THR A 100 16.08 21.73 -1.10
CA THR A 100 14.74 21.26 -0.72
C THR A 100 14.82 20.28 0.48
N PRO A 101 14.00 20.46 1.54
CA PRO A 101 13.97 19.53 2.66
C PRO A 101 13.59 18.11 2.25
N MET A 102 14.26 17.10 2.83
CA MET A 102 13.99 15.69 2.54
C MET A 102 13.03 15.08 3.57
N ARG A 103 12.14 14.20 3.09
CA ARG A 103 11.38 13.27 3.94
C ARG A 103 12.11 11.94 3.94
N LEU A 104 12.49 11.47 5.12
CA LEU A 104 13.22 10.21 5.29
C LEU A 104 12.34 9.18 5.98
N VAL A 105 12.30 7.97 5.43
CA VAL A 105 11.67 6.80 6.03
C VAL A 105 12.74 5.72 6.18
N GLY A 106 12.81 5.12 7.36
CA GLY A 106 13.74 4.03 7.67
C GLY A 106 13.00 2.76 8.06
N ALA A 107 13.52 1.62 7.62
CA ALA A 107 13.08 0.28 7.97
C ALA A 107 14.30 -0.66 7.97
N HIS A 108 14.13 -1.90 8.45
CA HIS A 108 15.16 -2.93 8.41
C HIS A 108 14.68 -4.12 7.57
N THR A 109 15.61 -4.77 6.86
CA THR A 109 15.34 -5.93 5.99
C THR A 109 15.48 -7.27 6.70
N ASP A 110 16.07 -7.28 7.89
CA ASP A 110 16.33 -8.49 8.66
C ASP A 110 15.25 -8.78 9.70
N SER A 111 15.17 -10.06 10.04
CA SER A 111 14.33 -10.60 11.11
C SER A 111 15.12 -11.67 11.88
N PRO A 112 14.78 -11.92 13.15
CA PRO A 112 15.31 -13.07 13.88
C PRO A 112 15.11 -14.37 13.10
N ASN A 113 16.15 -15.21 13.05
CA ASN A 113 16.13 -16.51 12.38
C ASN A 113 17.20 -17.44 12.99
N LEU A 114 17.11 -18.74 12.71
CA LEU A 114 18.15 -19.71 13.07
C LEU A 114 19.17 -19.78 11.93
N ARG A 115 20.43 -19.43 12.22
CA ARG A 115 21.57 -19.57 11.29
C ARG A 115 22.58 -20.55 11.84
#